data_AF-A0A932EE37-F1
#
_entry.id   AF-A0A932EE37-F1
#
_cell.length_a   1.000
_cell.length_b   1.000
_cell.length_c   1.000
_cell.angle_alpha   90.00
_cell.angle_beta   90.00
_cell.angle_gamma   90.00
#
_symmetry.space_group_name_H-M   'P 1'
#
loop_
_entity.id
_entity.type
_entity.pdbx_description
1 polymer ?
#
loop_
_entity_poly.entity_id
_entity_poly.type
_entity_poly.pdbx_seq_one_letter_code
_entity_poly.pdbx_strand_id
1 'polypeptide(L)'
;MAISGGVDSLVAAALLKEAIGSKLHLLFIDTGLLRNYDLSDLKNVIEKVKFKNFKVADKSETFVKALKGITDPEEKRKTIAKLYFKILEEEAKKLGKDLSGDRRIRYLGQGTIYPDRIESAQPSKHADKIKSHHNVTLPSGLKLELIEPLAEFYKDEVRLIGKALGIPQDFLNRHPFPGPGLAIRILGEVTEERLNILKSVDEIFIEELKSSGLYNKEVSNKTSLRSSQSSDLKVGQALAALFPVKSVGVMGDSRTYSYIVSLRCVDTVDFMTADWTKLPYDLLEKVSSRIVNEVRGVNRVVYDITQKPPATIEYE
;
A
#
# COMPACT_ATOMS: atom_id res chain seq x y z
N MET A 1 16.35 -6.86 7.14
CA MET A 1 15.08 -7.05 6.41
C MET A 1 14.56 -5.69 5.99
N ALA A 2 14.28 -5.51 4.70
CA ALA A 2 13.55 -4.33 4.23
C ALA A 2 12.07 -4.57 4.49
N ILE A 3 11.41 -3.67 5.22
CA ILE A 3 9.97 -3.76 5.46
C ILE A 3 9.25 -2.71 4.62
N SER A 4 8.10 -3.08 4.04
CA SER A 4 7.33 -2.20 3.16
C SER A 4 6.22 -1.44 3.91
N GLY A 5 5.98 -1.76 5.19
CA GLY A 5 4.78 -1.32 5.90
C GLY A 5 3.52 -2.11 5.53
N GLY A 6 3.66 -3.17 4.73
CA GLY A 6 2.60 -4.16 4.49
C GLY A 6 2.59 -5.27 5.54
N VAL A 7 1.45 -5.96 5.63
CA VAL A 7 1.21 -7.05 6.60
C VAL A 7 2.28 -8.14 6.52
N ASP A 8 2.57 -8.67 5.33
CA ASP A 8 3.41 -9.86 5.19
C ASP A 8 4.86 -9.59 5.63
N SER A 9 5.42 -8.44 5.22
CA SER A 9 6.77 -8.05 5.63
C SER A 9 6.91 -7.87 7.14
N LEU A 10 5.86 -7.42 7.84
CA LEU A 10 5.89 -7.27 9.29
C LEU A 10 5.66 -8.60 10.03
N VAL A 11 4.79 -9.47 9.53
CA VAL A 11 4.62 -10.82 10.09
C VAL A 11 5.92 -11.61 9.96
N ALA A 12 6.55 -11.59 8.79
CA ALA A 12 7.85 -12.22 8.57
C ALA A 12 8.93 -11.60 9.46
N ALA A 13 8.96 -10.27 9.62
CA ALA A 13 9.86 -9.62 10.57
C ALA A 13 9.63 -10.08 12.01
N ALA A 14 8.37 -10.20 12.46
CA ALA A 14 8.02 -10.64 13.79
C ALA A 14 8.44 -12.11 14.03
N LEU A 15 8.22 -13.00 13.05
CA LEU A 15 8.72 -14.38 13.11
C LEU A 15 10.25 -14.43 13.22
N LEU A 16 10.96 -13.68 12.38
CA LEU A 16 12.42 -13.61 12.44
C LEU A 16 12.89 -13.04 13.78
N LYS A 17 12.18 -12.06 14.36
CA LYS A 17 12.50 -11.54 15.69
C LYS A 17 12.44 -12.64 16.76
N GLU A 18 11.43 -13.50 16.75
CA GLU A 18 11.35 -14.60 17.70
C GLU A 18 12.52 -15.60 17.53
N ALA A 19 12.96 -15.82 16.29
CA ALA A 19 14.07 -16.74 16.00
C ALA A 19 15.47 -16.17 16.31
N ILE A 20 15.75 -14.90 15.97
CA ILE A 20 17.12 -14.33 16.03
C ILE A 20 17.26 -13.09 16.92
N GLY A 21 16.16 -12.63 17.53
CA GLY A 21 16.13 -11.55 18.49
C GLY A 21 16.76 -10.25 17.98
N SER A 22 17.72 -9.73 18.74
CA SER A 22 18.39 -8.44 18.46
C SER A 22 19.33 -8.47 17.26
N LYS A 23 19.50 -9.62 16.58
CA LYS A 23 20.26 -9.70 15.32
C LYS A 23 19.42 -9.23 14.12
N LEU A 24 18.10 -9.12 14.28
CA LEU A 24 17.23 -8.59 13.23
C LEU A 24 17.38 -7.06 13.17
N HIS A 25 17.69 -6.55 11.98
CA HIS A 25 17.65 -5.14 11.65
C HIS A 25 16.56 -4.87 10.63
N LEU A 26 15.66 -3.95 10.96
CA LEU A 26 14.59 -3.49 10.09
C LEU A 26 14.97 -2.17 9.44
N LEU A 27 14.81 -2.11 8.12
CA LEU A 27 15.00 -0.91 7.32
C LEU A 27 13.69 -0.59 6.61
N PHE A 28 13.17 0.61 6.81
CA PHE A 28 12.05 1.16 6.07
C PHE A 28 12.53 2.34 5.25
N ILE A 29 12.25 2.33 3.94
CA ILE A 29 12.57 3.44 3.04
C ILE A 29 11.30 4.24 2.83
N ASP A 30 11.25 5.46 3.37
CA ASP A 30 10.14 6.36 3.10
C ASP A 30 10.33 6.97 1.72
N THR A 31 9.47 6.57 0.78
CA THR A 31 9.49 7.04 -0.60
C THR A 31 8.79 8.37 -0.78
N GLY A 32 8.08 8.88 0.24
CA GLY A 32 7.18 10.03 0.10
C GLY A 32 5.89 9.73 -0.67
N LEU A 33 5.76 8.54 -1.26
CA LEU A 33 4.61 8.07 -2.05
C LEU A 33 3.63 7.24 -1.21
N LEU A 34 3.77 7.27 0.11
CA LEU A 34 2.93 6.55 1.07
C LEU A 34 1.71 7.37 1.48
N ARG A 35 0.77 6.77 2.21
CA ARG A 35 -0.36 7.49 2.81
C ARG A 35 0.10 8.25 4.06
N ASN A 36 -0.60 9.32 4.44
CA ASN A 36 -0.22 10.19 5.57
C ASN A 36 0.02 9.42 6.88
N TYR A 37 -0.76 8.38 7.11
CA TYR A 37 -0.77 7.60 8.35
C TYR A 37 0.09 6.33 8.29
N ASP A 38 0.74 6.02 7.17
CA ASP A 38 1.50 4.75 7.02
C ASP A 38 2.71 4.66 7.95
N LEU A 39 3.50 5.74 8.05
CA LEU A 39 4.72 5.74 8.86
C LEU A 39 4.41 5.76 10.35
N SER A 40 3.38 6.50 10.78
CA SER A 40 2.94 6.52 12.18
C SER A 40 2.37 5.16 12.60
N ASP A 41 1.50 4.56 11.78
CA ASP A 41 0.98 3.21 12.02
C ASP A 41 2.11 2.19 12.12
N LEU A 42 3.08 2.25 11.21
CA LEU A 42 4.26 1.38 11.25
C LEU A 42 5.03 1.54 12.56
N LYS A 43 5.36 2.77 12.97
CA LYS A 43 6.08 3.04 14.23
C LYS A 43 5.34 2.48 15.45
N ASN A 44 4.01 2.61 15.49
CA ASN A 44 3.19 2.05 16.54
C ASN A 44 3.29 0.52 16.60
N VAL A 45 3.31 -0.17 15.45
CA VAL A 45 3.52 -1.63 15.40
C VAL A 45 4.93 -1.99 15.86
N ILE A 46 5.94 -1.25 15.40
CA ILE A 46 7.34 -1.47 15.77
C ILE A 46 7.52 -1.44 17.30
N GLU A 47 6.90 -0.46 17.96
CA GLU A 47 6.92 -0.31 19.41
C GLU A 47 6.16 -1.44 20.12
N LYS A 48 4.92 -1.74 19.71
CA LYS A 48 4.09 -2.79 20.32
C LYS A 48 4.74 -4.18 20.25
N VAL A 49 5.34 -4.52 19.11
CA VAL A 49 6.04 -5.80 18.90
C VAL A 49 7.45 -5.79 19.50
N LYS A 50 7.92 -4.64 20.00
CA LYS A 50 9.22 -4.44 20.66
C LYS A 50 10.41 -4.80 19.77
N PHE A 51 10.41 -4.34 18.52
CA PHE A 51 11.58 -4.47 17.66
C PHE A 51 12.71 -3.57 18.16
N LYS A 52 13.92 -4.14 18.32
CA LYS A 52 15.06 -3.42 18.89
C LYS A 52 15.79 -2.52 17.89
N ASN A 53 15.89 -2.95 16.63
CA ASN A 53 16.66 -2.24 15.60
C ASN A 53 15.74 -1.87 14.44
N PHE A 54 15.29 -0.62 14.42
CA PHE A 54 14.46 -0.08 13.35
C PHE A 54 15.07 1.22 12.84
N LYS A 55 15.32 1.27 11.52
CA LYS A 55 15.83 2.46 10.83
C LYS A 55 14.83 2.90 9.78
N VAL A 56 14.50 4.19 9.79
CA VAL A 56 13.78 4.87 8.72
C VAL A 56 14.79 5.64 7.88
N ALA A 57 14.81 5.38 6.59
CA ALA A 57 15.57 6.15 5.61
C ALA A 57 14.59 7.03 4.83
N ASP A 58 14.49 8.31 5.21
CA ASP A 58 13.68 9.28 4.48
C ASP A 58 14.34 9.60 3.13
N LYS A 59 13.63 9.28 2.05
CA LYS A 59 14.02 9.51 0.66
C LYS A 59 12.90 10.15 -0.15
N SER A 60 11.90 10.72 0.54
CA SER A 60 10.72 11.34 -0.05
C SER A 60 11.06 12.30 -1.19
N GLU A 61 11.90 13.30 -0.94
CA GLU A 61 12.35 14.24 -1.97
C GLU A 61 13.06 13.57 -3.15
N THR A 62 13.81 12.49 -2.90
CA THR A 62 14.58 11.80 -3.94
C THR A 62 13.64 11.12 -4.94
N PHE A 63 12.60 10.46 -4.44
CA PHE A 63 11.59 9.81 -5.30
C PHE A 63 10.73 10.83 -6.04
N VAL A 64 10.27 11.88 -5.37
CA VAL A 64 9.45 12.92 -6.03
C VAL A 64 10.25 13.62 -7.13
N LYS A 65 11.51 13.97 -6.88
CA LYS A 65 12.40 14.56 -7.92
C LYS A 65 12.64 13.61 -9.09
N ALA A 66 12.78 12.31 -8.83
CA ALA A 66 12.99 11.31 -9.88
C ALA A 66 11.76 11.08 -10.78
N LEU A 67 10.56 11.43 -10.30
CA LEU A 67 9.30 11.30 -11.05
C LEU A 67 8.93 12.56 -11.84
N LYS A 68 9.72 13.63 -11.74
CA LYS A 68 9.44 14.90 -12.43
C LYS A 68 9.35 14.71 -13.95
N GLY A 69 8.27 15.19 -14.54
CA GLY A 69 7.99 15.09 -15.98
C GLY A 69 7.55 13.69 -16.47
N ILE A 70 7.58 12.66 -15.61
CA ILE A 70 7.18 11.31 -16.00
C ILE A 70 5.66 11.19 -15.89
N THR A 71 5.02 10.82 -17.00
CA THR A 71 3.56 10.62 -17.07
C THR A 71 3.18 9.18 -17.40
N ASP A 72 4.04 8.45 -18.10
CA ASP A 72 3.83 7.04 -18.46
C ASP A 72 3.86 6.15 -17.19
N PRO A 73 2.82 5.33 -16.95
CA PRO A 73 2.76 4.48 -15.75
C PRO A 73 3.88 3.46 -15.63
N GLU A 74 4.26 2.83 -16.75
CA GLU A 74 5.32 1.82 -16.75
C GLU A 74 6.68 2.46 -16.46
N GLU A 75 6.92 3.66 -16.96
CA GLU A 75 8.10 4.46 -16.63
C GLU A 75 8.10 4.90 -15.16
N LYS A 76 6.95 5.31 -14.58
CA LYS A 76 6.82 5.57 -13.14
C LYS A 76 7.23 4.34 -12.33
N ARG A 77 6.68 3.17 -12.65
CA ARG A 77 6.97 1.88 -11.97
C ARG A 77 8.45 1.52 -12.04
N LYS A 78 9.05 1.56 -13.25
CA LYS A 78 10.47 1.25 -13.46
C LYS A 78 11.38 2.20 -12.70
N THR A 79 11.08 3.49 -12.72
CA THR A 79 11.86 4.53 -12.05
C THR A 79 11.86 4.33 -10.53
N ILE A 80 10.67 4.13 -9.94
CA ILE A 80 10.52 3.87 -8.50
C ILE A 80 11.26 2.60 -8.11
N ALA A 81 11.06 1.49 -8.83
CA ALA A 81 11.70 0.23 -8.51
C ALA A 81 13.23 0.33 -8.55
N LYS A 82 13.78 0.88 -9.64
CA LYS A 82 15.24 1.08 -9.79
C LYS A 82 15.82 1.92 -8.66
N LEU A 83 15.16 3.02 -8.31
CA LEU A 83 15.62 3.92 -7.27
C LEU A 83 15.53 3.28 -5.88
N TYR A 84 14.44 2.56 -5.60
CA TYR A 84 14.25 1.84 -4.34
C TYR A 84 15.36 0.81 -4.10
N PHE A 85 15.67 -0.02 -5.09
CA PHE A 85 16.73 -1.01 -4.97
C PHE A 85 18.11 -0.41 -4.79
N LYS A 86 18.41 0.69 -5.50
CA LYS A 86 19.66 1.43 -5.32
C LYS A 86 19.80 1.95 -3.88
N ILE A 87 18.76 2.59 -3.36
CA ILE A 87 18.73 3.13 -1.99
C ILE A 87 18.84 1.98 -0.97
N LEU A 88 18.14 0.87 -1.20
CA LEU A 88 18.21 -0.30 -0.32
C LEU A 88 19.64 -0.84 -0.23
N GLU A 89 20.33 -0.96 -1.36
CA GLU A 89 21.74 -1.39 -1.37
C GLU A 89 22.65 -0.40 -0.62
N GLU A 90 22.47 0.91 -0.85
CA GLU A 90 23.23 1.95 -0.16
C GLU A 90 23.01 1.91 1.36
N GLU A 91 21.76 1.82 1.81
CA GLU A 91 21.42 1.78 3.23
C GLU A 91 21.83 0.46 3.89
N ALA A 92 21.75 -0.67 3.18
CA ALA A 92 22.26 -1.96 3.66
C ALA A 92 23.78 -1.93 3.84
N LYS A 93 24.53 -1.31 2.91
CA LYS A 93 25.98 -1.13 3.03
C LYS A 93 26.35 -0.24 4.21
N LYS A 94 25.62 0.86 4.44
CA LYS A 94 25.83 1.73 5.61
C LYS A 94 25.61 0.96 6.91
N LEU A 95 24.47 0.26 7.01
CA LEU A 95 24.14 -0.55 8.18
C LEU A 95 25.22 -1.62 8.43
N GLY A 96 25.75 -2.25 7.39
CA GLY A 96 26.84 -3.21 7.50
C GLY A 96 28.15 -2.62 8.05
N LYS A 97 28.45 -1.35 7.77
CA LYS A 97 29.63 -0.64 8.30
C LYS A 97 29.46 -0.24 9.77
N ASP A 98 28.25 0.12 10.17
CA ASP A 98 27.93 0.57 11.53
C ASP A 98 27.95 -0.59 12.54
N LEU A 99 27.86 -1.84 12.07
CA LEU A 99 27.96 -3.03 12.90
C LEU A 99 29.43 -3.28 13.30
N SER A 100 29.76 -3.06 14.57
CA SER A 100 31.12 -3.28 15.10
C SER A 100 31.47 -4.77 15.24
N GLY A 101 32.76 -5.10 15.06
CA GLY A 101 33.35 -6.43 15.22
C GLY A 101 33.23 -7.32 13.96
N ASP A 102 33.18 -8.64 14.13
CA ASP A 102 33.01 -9.62 13.02
C ASP A 102 31.58 -9.70 12.45
N ARG A 103 30.68 -8.78 12.85
CA ARG A 103 29.27 -8.81 12.49
C ARG A 103 29.06 -8.29 11.07
N ARG A 104 28.86 -9.22 10.13
CA ARG A 104 28.47 -8.94 8.74
C ARG A 104 27.01 -9.29 8.51
N ILE A 105 26.30 -8.46 7.74
CA ILE A 105 24.96 -8.79 7.23
C ILE A 105 25.15 -9.88 6.17
N ARG A 106 24.64 -11.09 6.45
CA ARG A 106 24.69 -12.24 5.51
C ARG A 106 23.36 -12.54 4.85
N TYR A 107 22.25 -12.19 5.51
CA TYR A 107 20.91 -12.58 5.09
C TYR A 107 20.03 -11.36 4.79
N LEU A 108 19.15 -11.49 3.79
CA LEU A 108 18.04 -10.59 3.55
C LEU A 108 16.71 -11.34 3.76
N GLY A 109 15.99 -10.98 4.81
CA GLY A 109 14.62 -11.46 5.02
C GLY A 109 13.62 -10.79 4.06
N GLN A 110 12.65 -11.56 3.57
CA GLN A 110 11.51 -11.10 2.76
C GLN A 110 10.19 -11.68 3.28
N GLY A 111 9.09 -10.97 3.05
CA GLY A 111 7.75 -11.40 3.44
C GLY A 111 7.00 -12.16 2.34
N THR A 112 7.70 -12.79 1.39
CA THR A 112 7.10 -13.52 0.27
C THR A 112 6.19 -14.64 0.78
N ILE A 113 4.97 -14.72 0.22
CA ILE A 113 3.97 -15.73 0.58
C ILE A 113 3.76 -16.76 -0.54
N TYR A 114 3.03 -17.84 -0.25
CA TYR A 114 2.83 -18.93 -1.22
C TYR A 114 2.19 -18.49 -2.55
N PRO A 115 1.13 -17.65 -2.57
CA PRO A 115 0.58 -17.09 -3.82
C PRO A 115 1.62 -16.37 -4.70
N ASP A 116 2.53 -15.59 -4.11
CA ASP A 116 3.56 -14.85 -4.86
C ASP A 116 4.48 -15.82 -5.62
N ARG A 117 4.80 -16.97 -5.02
CA ARG A 117 5.63 -18.01 -5.64
C ARG A 117 4.93 -18.67 -6.82
N ILE A 118 3.63 -18.94 -6.71
CA ILE A 118 2.85 -19.53 -7.81
C ILE A 118 2.79 -18.55 -9.00
N GLU A 119 2.52 -17.27 -8.73
CA GLU A 119 2.47 -16.25 -9.78
C GLU A 119 3.81 -16.14 -10.53
N SER A 120 4.92 -16.23 -9.79
CA SER A 120 6.27 -16.23 -10.38
C SER A 120 6.63 -17.49 -11.18
N ALA A 121 5.98 -18.63 -10.88
CA ALA A 121 6.25 -19.92 -11.52
C ALA A 121 5.41 -20.16 -12.79
N GLN A 122 4.34 -19.40 -13.02
CA GLN A 122 3.45 -19.55 -14.17
C GLN A 122 3.99 -18.79 -15.41
N PRO A 123 4.37 -19.47 -16.51
CA PRO A 123 4.78 -18.80 -17.74
C PRO A 123 3.53 -18.36 -18.53
N SER A 124 2.98 -17.19 -18.21
CA SER A 124 1.89 -16.59 -18.98
C SER A 124 2.39 -15.99 -20.31
N LYS A 125 1.74 -16.37 -21.43
CA LYS A 125 2.01 -15.89 -22.81
C LYS A 125 1.68 -14.41 -23.05
N HIS A 126 1.10 -13.70 -22.08
CA HIS A 126 0.88 -12.25 -22.12
C HIS A 126 1.66 -11.51 -21.02
N ALA A 127 2.46 -12.22 -20.23
CA ALA A 127 3.21 -11.67 -19.11
C ALA A 127 4.63 -11.21 -19.47
N ASP A 128 5.10 -11.32 -20.71
CA ASP A 128 6.48 -10.95 -21.07
C ASP A 128 6.80 -9.45 -20.88
N LYS A 129 5.78 -8.59 -20.75
CA LYS A 129 5.95 -7.18 -20.34
C LYS A 129 5.60 -6.88 -18.88
N ILE A 130 4.93 -7.79 -18.17
CA ILE A 130 4.44 -7.61 -16.78
C ILE A 130 5.34 -8.34 -15.76
N LYS A 131 6.19 -9.28 -16.23
CA LYS A 131 7.18 -10.03 -15.43
C LYS A 131 8.24 -9.14 -14.73
N SER A 132 8.28 -7.83 -14.97
CA SER A 132 9.31 -6.95 -14.41
C SER A 132 9.12 -6.56 -12.93
N HIS A 133 7.99 -6.88 -12.29
CA HIS A 133 7.64 -6.25 -11.01
C HIS A 133 7.38 -7.18 -9.80
N HIS A 134 7.38 -8.50 -9.97
CA HIS A 134 7.36 -9.45 -8.83
C HIS A 134 8.67 -10.20 -8.61
N ASN A 135 9.61 -10.14 -9.56
CA ASN A 135 10.96 -10.62 -9.32
C ASN A 135 11.71 -9.62 -8.46
N VAL A 136 11.72 -9.86 -7.15
CA VAL A 136 12.81 -9.39 -6.28
C VAL A 136 14.02 -10.30 -6.51
N THR A 137 14.51 -10.36 -7.74
CA THR A 137 15.91 -10.74 -7.93
C THR A 137 16.70 -9.65 -7.23
N LEU A 138 17.46 -10.02 -6.19
CA LEU A 138 18.41 -9.12 -5.56
C LEU A 138 19.17 -8.36 -6.66
N PRO A 139 19.28 -7.03 -6.57
CA PRO A 139 20.17 -6.27 -7.45
C PRO A 139 21.53 -6.98 -7.49
N SER A 140 22.13 -7.11 -8.66
CA SER A 140 23.35 -7.89 -8.89
C SER A 140 24.54 -7.53 -7.97
N GLY A 141 24.48 -6.41 -7.23
CA GLY A 141 25.45 -5.99 -6.22
C GLY A 141 25.23 -6.53 -4.79
N LEU A 142 24.04 -7.05 -4.44
CA LEU A 142 23.74 -7.55 -3.09
C LEU A 142 24.04 -9.05 -2.98
N LYS A 143 25.24 -9.39 -2.47
CA LYS A 143 25.63 -10.77 -2.12
C LYS A 143 25.04 -11.19 -0.77
N LEU A 144 23.71 -11.20 -0.65
CA LEU A 144 22.99 -11.66 0.55
C LEU A 144 22.22 -12.94 0.26
N GLU A 145 22.15 -13.85 1.23
CA GLU A 145 21.30 -15.04 1.17
C GLU A 145 19.85 -14.66 1.52
N LEU A 146 18.89 -15.03 0.68
CA LEU A 146 17.47 -14.74 0.88
C LEU A 146 16.86 -15.68 1.92
N ILE A 147 16.02 -15.14 2.81
CA ILE A 147 15.25 -15.89 3.81
C ILE A 147 13.78 -15.49 3.71
N GLU A 148 12.91 -16.46 3.42
CA GLU A 148 11.49 -16.26 3.14
C GLU A 148 10.63 -17.10 4.10
N PRO A 149 10.45 -16.69 5.36
CA PRO A 149 9.80 -17.51 6.39
C PRO A 149 8.31 -17.74 6.16
N LEU A 150 7.68 -17.00 5.23
CA LEU A 150 6.25 -17.12 4.92
C LEU A 150 5.97 -17.83 3.59
N ALA A 151 6.99 -18.38 2.93
CA ALA A 151 6.92 -18.90 1.56
C ALA A 151 5.92 -20.05 1.34
N GLU A 152 5.43 -20.67 2.42
CA GLU A 152 4.49 -21.80 2.40
C GLU A 152 3.08 -21.44 2.90
N PHE A 153 2.84 -20.17 3.27
CA PHE A 153 1.58 -19.74 3.88
C PHE A 153 0.72 -18.92 2.93
N TYR A 154 -0.61 -19.03 3.10
CA TYR A 154 -1.62 -18.18 2.49
C TYR A 154 -1.91 -16.92 3.32
N LYS A 155 -2.62 -15.96 2.72
CA LYS A 155 -2.82 -14.61 3.30
C LYS A 155 -3.60 -14.62 4.62
N ASP A 156 -4.58 -15.50 4.74
CA ASP A 156 -5.37 -15.73 5.94
C ASP A 156 -4.52 -16.35 7.06
N GLU A 157 -3.68 -17.34 6.74
CA GLU A 157 -2.74 -17.95 7.69
C GLU A 157 -1.70 -16.92 8.19
N VAL A 158 -1.17 -16.09 7.30
CA VAL A 158 -0.24 -15.00 7.66
C VAL A 158 -0.88 -14.03 8.65
N ARG A 159 -2.17 -13.72 8.50
CA ARG A 159 -2.91 -12.88 9.46
C ARG A 159 -3.06 -13.57 10.82
N LEU A 160 -3.33 -14.87 10.86
CA LEU A 160 -3.42 -15.64 12.10
C LEU A 160 -2.07 -15.67 12.83
N ILE A 161 -0.97 -15.89 12.10
CA ILE A 161 0.39 -15.82 12.63
C ILE A 161 0.67 -14.42 13.19
N GLY A 162 0.37 -13.37 12.43
CA GLY A 162 0.54 -11.98 12.88
C GLY A 162 -0.19 -11.68 14.17
N LYS A 163 -1.43 -12.18 14.31
CA LYS A 163 -2.23 -12.04 15.54
C LYS A 163 -1.56 -12.74 16.72
N ALA A 164 -1.08 -13.97 16.53
CA ALA A 164 -0.37 -14.73 17.56
C ALA A 164 0.94 -14.04 18.01
N LEU A 165 1.60 -13.31 17.10
CA LEU A 165 2.82 -12.54 17.37
C LEU A 165 2.56 -11.14 17.97
N GLY A 166 1.31 -10.81 18.28
CA GLY A 166 0.94 -9.55 18.92
C GLY A 166 0.90 -8.33 17.99
N ILE A 167 0.82 -8.55 16.67
CA ILE A 167 0.59 -7.45 15.72
C ILE A 167 -0.87 -6.96 15.88
N PRO A 168 -1.11 -5.64 15.99
CA PRO A 168 -2.46 -5.09 16.14
C PRO A 168 -3.42 -5.51 15.02
N GLN A 169 -4.65 -5.86 15.40
CA GLN A 169 -5.68 -6.31 14.46
C GLN A 169 -5.96 -5.29 13.35
N ASP A 170 -6.02 -3.99 13.70
CA ASP A 170 -6.24 -2.91 12.72
C ASP A 170 -5.17 -2.89 11.64
N PHE A 171 -3.93 -3.25 11.99
CA PHE A 171 -2.84 -3.34 11.03
C PHE A 171 -2.95 -4.57 10.14
N LEU A 172 -3.29 -5.73 10.71
CA LEU A 172 -3.49 -7.00 9.97
C LEU A 172 -4.66 -6.92 8.97
N ASN A 173 -5.66 -6.10 9.30
CA ASN A 173 -6.86 -5.87 8.49
C ASN A 173 -6.67 -4.79 7.41
N ARG A 174 -5.53 -4.10 7.35
CA ARG A 174 -5.27 -3.08 6.33
C ARG A 174 -5.45 -3.65 4.93
N HIS A 175 -6.07 -2.84 4.06
CA HIS A 175 -6.15 -3.13 2.64
C HIS A 175 -4.74 -3.11 2.01
N PRO A 176 -4.52 -3.91 0.96
CA PRO A 176 -3.25 -3.90 0.25
C PRO A 176 -2.93 -2.50 -0.30
N PHE A 177 -1.63 -2.21 -0.36
CA PHE A 177 -1.13 -0.95 -0.88
C PHE A 177 -0.01 -1.25 -1.89
N PRO A 178 -0.07 -0.68 -3.11
CA PRO A 178 0.86 -1.02 -4.18
C PRO A 178 2.28 -0.54 -3.84
N GLY A 179 3.30 -1.24 -4.34
CA GLY A 179 4.72 -0.86 -4.16
C GLY A 179 5.06 0.55 -4.65
N PRO A 180 4.61 0.96 -5.85
CA PRO A 180 4.71 2.36 -6.33
C PRO A 180 3.91 3.38 -5.50
N GLY A 181 3.05 2.93 -4.59
CA GLY A 181 2.23 3.75 -3.72
C GLY A 181 1.28 4.68 -4.48
N LEU A 182 1.20 5.93 -4.03
CA LEU A 182 0.33 6.95 -4.59
C LEU A 182 0.74 7.40 -6.00
N ALA A 183 1.94 7.07 -6.47
CA ALA A 183 2.40 7.49 -7.80
C ALA A 183 1.57 6.90 -8.95
N ILE A 184 1.01 5.71 -8.75
CA ILE A 184 0.11 5.12 -9.76
C ILE A 184 -1.30 5.74 -9.64
N ARG A 185 -1.75 6.04 -8.42
CA ARG A 185 -3.05 6.68 -8.16
C ARG A 185 -3.12 8.16 -8.55
N ILE A 186 -2.00 8.77 -8.94
CA ILE A 186 -1.95 10.09 -9.57
C ILE A 186 -1.74 9.88 -11.06
N LEU A 187 -2.77 10.16 -11.85
CA LEU A 187 -2.70 10.02 -13.30
C LEU A 187 -1.84 11.16 -13.89
N GLY A 188 -0.93 10.80 -14.78
CA GLY A 188 0.07 11.73 -15.31
C GLY A 188 1.18 12.05 -14.28
N GLU A 189 1.65 13.29 -14.29
CA GLU A 189 2.83 13.69 -13.51
C GLU A 189 2.57 13.73 -12.00
N VAL A 190 3.52 13.17 -11.24
CA VAL A 190 3.51 13.16 -9.77
C VAL A 190 4.27 14.38 -9.24
N THR A 191 3.53 15.35 -8.70
CA THR A 191 4.10 16.53 -8.04
C THR A 191 3.80 16.51 -6.55
N GLU A 192 4.54 17.29 -5.76
CA GLU A 192 4.32 17.42 -4.32
C GLU A 192 2.91 17.94 -4.00
N GLU A 193 2.42 18.94 -4.74
CA GLU A 193 1.05 19.44 -4.62
C GLU A 193 0.02 18.31 -4.80
N ARG A 194 0.15 17.54 -5.88
CA ARG A 194 -0.77 16.46 -6.22
C ARG A 194 -0.70 15.30 -5.23
N LEU A 195 0.49 14.99 -4.71
CA LEU A 195 0.69 14.02 -3.64
C LEU A 195 -0.01 14.46 -2.36
N ASN A 196 0.17 15.71 -1.93
CA ASN A 196 -0.44 16.22 -0.70
C ASN A 196 -1.97 16.23 -0.81
N ILE A 197 -2.52 16.64 -1.97
CA ILE A 197 -3.96 16.56 -2.24
C ILE A 197 -4.45 15.11 -2.10
N LEU A 198 -3.82 14.17 -2.80
CA LEU A 198 -4.28 12.79 -2.80
C LEU A 198 -4.16 12.13 -1.42
N LYS A 199 -3.10 12.43 -0.67
CA LYS A 199 -2.91 11.94 0.70
C LYS A 199 -4.06 12.37 1.61
N SER A 200 -4.45 13.65 1.57
CA SER A 200 -5.58 14.15 2.37
C SER A 200 -6.92 13.54 1.95
N VAL A 201 -7.12 13.34 0.65
CA VAL A 201 -8.34 12.70 0.12
C VAL A 201 -8.44 11.23 0.57
N ASP A 202 -7.35 10.47 0.43
CA ASP A 202 -7.29 9.06 0.87
C ASP A 202 -7.53 8.96 2.38
N GLU A 203 -6.93 9.85 3.18
CA GLU A 203 -7.12 9.88 4.62
C GLU A 203 -8.59 10.09 5.03
N ILE A 204 -9.27 11.10 4.48
CA ILE A 204 -10.70 11.32 4.73
C ILE A 204 -11.53 10.11 4.33
N PHE A 205 -11.28 9.54 3.14
CA PHE A 205 -12.06 8.42 2.66
C PHE A 205 -11.90 7.18 3.53
N ILE A 206 -10.67 6.84 3.93
CA ILE A 206 -10.39 5.70 4.79
C ILE A 206 -10.90 5.93 6.21
N GLU A 207 -10.82 7.14 6.75
CA GLU A 207 -11.37 7.49 8.06
C GLU A 207 -12.88 7.26 8.12
N GLU A 208 -13.62 7.72 7.10
CA GLU A 208 -15.08 7.55 7.03
C GLU A 208 -15.49 6.09 6.80
N LEU A 209 -14.73 5.34 6.00
CA LEU A 209 -14.95 3.90 5.84
C LEU A 209 -14.72 3.12 7.14
N LYS A 210 -13.71 3.50 7.94
CA LYS A 210 -13.47 2.90 9.25
C LYS A 210 -14.58 3.25 10.23
N SER A 211 -14.96 4.52 10.28
CA SER A 211 -16.00 5.04 11.19
C SER A 211 -17.38 4.45 10.90
N SER A 212 -17.67 4.08 9.65
CA SER A 212 -18.89 3.39 9.25
C SER A 212 -18.85 1.87 9.45
N GLY A 213 -17.71 1.31 9.87
CA GLY A 213 -17.53 -0.13 10.06
C GLY A 213 -17.36 -0.94 8.76
N LEU A 214 -17.35 -0.29 7.59
CA LEU A 214 -17.25 -0.95 6.28
C LEU A 214 -15.81 -1.27 5.86
N TYR A 215 -14.80 -0.68 6.51
CA TYR A 215 -13.39 -0.92 6.19
C TYR A 215 -12.95 -2.36 6.51
N ASN A 216 -13.49 -2.94 7.58
CA ASN A 216 -13.04 -4.22 8.12
C ASN A 216 -13.78 -5.39 7.47
N LYS A 217 -13.01 -6.42 7.09
CA LYS A 217 -13.50 -7.69 6.53
C LYS A 217 -14.05 -8.63 7.62
N GLU A 218 -14.43 -8.14 8.81
CA GLU A 218 -14.76 -9.08 9.89
C GLU A 218 -15.91 -9.98 9.50
N VAL A 219 -15.54 -11.26 9.47
CA VAL A 219 -16.35 -12.43 9.22
C VAL A 219 -17.51 -12.37 10.20
N SER A 220 -18.65 -11.89 9.72
CA SER A 220 -19.92 -12.28 10.31
C SER A 220 -20.04 -13.80 10.15
N ASN A 221 -19.49 -14.55 11.10
CA ASN A 221 -19.98 -15.87 11.48
C ASN A 221 -21.36 -15.72 12.16
N LYS A 222 -22.23 -14.93 11.55
CA LYS A 222 -23.66 -14.95 11.82
C LYS A 222 -24.29 -15.63 10.63
N THR A 223 -24.60 -16.90 10.85
CA THR A 223 -25.75 -17.59 10.26
C THR A 223 -26.98 -16.69 10.43
N SER A 224 -27.11 -15.67 9.58
CA SER A 224 -28.34 -14.89 9.48
C SER A 224 -28.97 -15.24 8.15
N LEU A 225 -29.68 -16.37 8.18
CA LEU A 225 -30.76 -16.60 7.25
C LEU A 225 -31.72 -15.40 7.36
N ARG A 226 -31.86 -14.67 6.26
CA ARG A 226 -32.93 -13.71 5.97
C ARG A 226 -32.80 -12.31 6.60
N SER A 227 -32.12 -11.43 5.90
CA SER A 227 -32.64 -10.08 5.63
C SER A 227 -32.03 -9.55 4.34
N SER A 228 -32.84 -9.49 3.29
CA SER A 228 -32.54 -8.74 2.07
C SER A 228 -32.39 -7.26 2.43
N GLN A 229 -31.29 -6.66 1.99
CA GLN A 229 -30.87 -5.26 2.16
C GLN A 229 -29.94 -5.03 3.38
N SER A 230 -28.65 -4.86 3.04
CA SER A 230 -27.65 -4.02 3.75
C SER A 230 -26.53 -4.67 4.58
N SER A 231 -26.51 -5.98 4.87
CA SER A 231 -25.57 -6.51 5.90
C SER A 231 -24.29 -7.23 5.44
N ASP A 232 -24.05 -7.44 4.14
CA ASP A 232 -22.91 -8.26 3.65
C ASP A 232 -21.95 -7.49 2.71
N LEU A 233 -21.82 -6.18 2.88
CA LEU A 233 -20.83 -5.40 2.11
C LEU A 233 -19.42 -5.74 2.60
N LYS A 234 -18.62 -6.40 1.75
CA LYS A 234 -17.21 -6.66 2.00
C LYS A 234 -16.37 -5.72 1.14
N VAL A 235 -15.49 -4.97 1.78
CA VAL A 235 -14.49 -4.15 1.07
C VAL A 235 -13.18 -4.92 1.03
N GLY A 236 -12.78 -5.33 -0.18
CA GLY A 236 -11.48 -5.94 -0.43
C GLY A 236 -10.37 -4.90 -0.49
N GLN A 237 -10.64 -3.77 -1.15
CA GLN A 237 -9.74 -2.63 -1.23
C GLN A 237 -10.52 -1.33 -1.47
N ALA A 238 -10.16 -0.28 -0.74
CA ALA A 238 -10.59 1.09 -0.98
C ALA A 238 -9.38 2.01 -1.24
N LEU A 239 -9.54 2.93 -2.19
CA LEU A 239 -8.52 3.90 -2.57
C LEU A 239 -9.14 5.17 -3.17
N ALA A 240 -8.36 6.24 -3.17
CA ALA A 240 -8.63 7.43 -3.99
C ALA A 240 -7.62 7.54 -5.14
N ALA A 241 -8.03 8.19 -6.24
CA ALA A 241 -7.16 8.54 -7.36
C ALA A 241 -7.38 10.00 -7.81
N LEU A 242 -6.34 10.64 -8.34
CA LEU A 242 -6.36 12.05 -8.74
C LEU A 242 -6.21 12.18 -10.26
N PHE A 243 -7.23 12.73 -10.92
CA PHE A 243 -7.20 12.97 -12.36
C PHE A 243 -6.26 14.13 -12.74
N PRO A 244 -5.70 14.15 -13.96
CA PRO A 244 -4.83 15.24 -14.44
C PRO A 244 -5.63 16.42 -14.99
N VAL A 245 -6.95 16.41 -14.82
CA VAL A 245 -7.87 17.44 -15.32
C VAL A 245 -8.52 18.20 -14.17
N LYS A 246 -8.81 19.47 -14.42
CA LYS A 246 -9.52 20.35 -13.50
C LYS A 246 -10.94 20.59 -14.00
N SER A 247 -11.85 20.87 -13.09
CA SER A 247 -13.24 21.17 -13.38
C SER A 247 -13.63 22.53 -12.81
N VAL A 248 -14.63 23.16 -13.43
CA VAL A 248 -15.26 24.35 -12.84
C VAL A 248 -16.14 23.89 -11.67
N GLY A 249 -16.02 24.62 -10.56
CA GLY A 249 -16.88 24.49 -9.40
C GLY A 249 -17.25 25.87 -8.85
N VAL A 250 -18.09 25.88 -7.84
CA VAL A 250 -18.45 27.07 -7.06
C VAL A 250 -18.21 26.72 -5.60
N MET A 251 -17.34 27.48 -4.94
CA MET A 251 -17.05 27.31 -3.51
C MET A 251 -17.16 28.69 -2.85
N GLY A 252 -18.10 28.84 -1.92
CA GLY A 252 -18.57 30.17 -1.48
C GLY A 252 -19.18 30.95 -2.65
N ASP A 253 -18.82 32.23 -2.78
CA ASP A 253 -19.32 33.11 -3.83
C ASP A 253 -18.41 33.21 -5.07
N SER A 254 -17.37 32.36 -5.16
CA SER A 254 -16.38 32.42 -6.24
C SER A 254 -16.35 31.15 -7.09
N ARG A 255 -16.13 31.34 -8.40
CA ARG A 255 -15.82 30.24 -9.32
C ARG A 255 -14.44 29.68 -9.02
N THR A 256 -14.34 28.36 -8.99
CA THR A 256 -13.08 27.64 -8.76
C THR A 256 -12.73 26.77 -9.96
N TYR A 257 -11.44 26.54 -10.17
CA TYR A 257 -10.92 25.61 -11.17
C TYR A 257 -9.91 24.68 -10.48
N SER A 258 -10.39 23.49 -10.11
CA SER A 258 -9.69 22.57 -9.19
C SER A 258 -9.83 21.12 -9.64
N TYR A 259 -9.06 20.22 -9.04
CA TYR A 259 -8.96 18.83 -9.50
C TYR A 259 -10.22 18.01 -9.24
N ILE A 260 -10.38 16.97 -10.05
CA ILE A 260 -11.36 15.89 -9.86
C ILE A 260 -10.65 14.72 -9.19
N VAL A 261 -11.28 14.13 -8.17
CA VAL A 261 -10.81 12.89 -7.53
C VAL A 261 -11.80 11.75 -7.74
N SER A 262 -11.28 10.55 -7.98
CA SER A 262 -12.05 9.31 -8.01
C SER A 262 -11.95 8.62 -6.66
N LEU A 263 -13.08 8.16 -6.14
CA LEU A 263 -13.16 7.18 -5.07
C LEU A 263 -13.40 5.81 -5.69
N ARG A 264 -12.63 4.82 -5.25
CA ARG A 264 -12.71 3.45 -5.75
C ARG A 264 -12.78 2.50 -4.56
N CYS A 265 -13.81 1.68 -4.52
CA CYS A 265 -13.98 0.65 -3.52
C CYS A 265 -14.48 -0.61 -4.21
N VAL A 266 -13.79 -1.73 -3.96
CA VAL A 266 -14.07 -3.00 -4.63
C VAL A 266 -14.21 -4.14 -3.62
N ASP A 267 -15.10 -5.08 -3.95
CA ASP A 267 -15.15 -6.39 -3.30
C ASP A 267 -14.46 -7.42 -4.18
N THR A 268 -13.55 -8.19 -3.59
CA THR A 268 -12.78 -9.20 -4.30
C THR A 268 -12.30 -10.31 -3.38
N VAL A 269 -12.24 -11.52 -3.94
CA VAL A 269 -11.73 -12.72 -3.28
C VAL A 269 -10.23 -12.90 -3.58
N ASP A 270 -9.83 -12.70 -4.83
CA ASP A 270 -8.51 -13.07 -5.37
C ASP A 270 -7.81 -11.95 -6.15
N PHE A 271 -8.40 -10.75 -6.22
CA PHE A 271 -7.96 -9.60 -7.02
C PHE A 271 -7.89 -9.84 -8.54
N MET A 272 -8.27 -11.03 -9.04
CA MET A 272 -8.36 -11.33 -10.47
C MET A 272 -9.69 -10.85 -11.05
N THR A 273 -10.76 -10.94 -10.27
CA THR A 273 -12.07 -10.34 -10.54
C THR A 273 -12.50 -9.47 -9.38
N ALA A 274 -13.24 -8.39 -9.65
CA ALA A 274 -13.75 -7.52 -8.60
C ALA A 274 -15.04 -6.80 -9.02
N ASP A 275 -16.04 -6.80 -8.14
CA ASP A 275 -17.20 -5.92 -8.28
C ASP A 275 -16.91 -4.60 -7.55
N TRP A 276 -17.52 -3.51 -8.01
CA TRP A 276 -17.47 -2.26 -7.28
C TRP A 276 -18.43 -2.32 -6.09
N THR A 277 -17.99 -1.85 -4.94
CA THR A 277 -18.79 -1.90 -3.71
C THR A 277 -19.92 -0.88 -3.79
N LYS A 278 -21.16 -1.29 -3.50
CA LYS A 278 -22.32 -0.39 -3.47
C LYS A 278 -22.38 0.33 -2.12
N LEU A 279 -21.48 1.28 -1.90
CA LEU A 279 -21.42 2.05 -0.65
C LEU A 279 -22.74 2.83 -0.45
N PRO A 280 -23.23 2.94 0.81
CA PRO A 280 -24.43 3.74 1.09
C PRO A 280 -24.28 5.18 0.58
N TYR A 281 -25.33 5.71 -0.03
CA TYR A 281 -25.29 7.06 -0.60
C TYR A 281 -25.00 8.13 0.46
N ASP A 282 -25.54 7.99 1.68
CA ASP A 282 -25.26 8.91 2.79
C ASP A 282 -23.78 8.95 3.16
N LEU A 283 -23.08 7.80 3.07
CA LEU A 283 -21.63 7.74 3.29
C LEU A 283 -20.88 8.42 2.15
N LEU A 284 -21.27 8.18 0.89
CA LEU A 284 -20.66 8.83 -0.27
C LEU A 284 -20.87 10.36 -0.24
N GLU A 285 -22.05 10.82 0.16
CA GLU A 285 -22.36 12.24 0.34
C GLU A 285 -21.46 12.86 1.43
N LYS A 286 -21.37 12.20 2.60
CA LYS A 286 -20.52 12.67 3.70
C LYS A 286 -19.05 12.77 3.28
N VAL A 287 -18.51 11.71 2.67
CA VAL A 287 -17.11 11.68 2.18
C VAL A 287 -16.88 12.77 1.14
N SER A 288 -17.78 12.90 0.16
CA SER A 288 -17.67 13.93 -0.89
C SER A 288 -17.69 15.34 -0.30
N SER A 289 -18.59 15.60 0.65
CA SER A 289 -18.70 16.89 1.32
C SER A 289 -17.44 17.24 2.11
N ARG A 290 -16.91 16.29 2.89
CA ARG A 290 -15.65 16.47 3.62
C ARG A 290 -14.49 16.75 2.68
N ILE A 291 -14.32 15.98 1.61
CA ILE A 291 -13.22 16.18 0.66
C ILE A 291 -13.25 17.58 0.05
N VAL A 292 -14.41 18.03 -0.45
CA VAL A 292 -14.52 19.35 -1.11
C VAL A 292 -14.32 20.51 -0.13
N ASN A 293 -14.74 20.35 1.13
CA ASN A 293 -14.64 21.41 2.14
C ASN A 293 -13.27 21.45 2.84
N GLU A 294 -12.62 20.30 3.05
CA GLU A 294 -11.37 20.18 3.83
C GLU A 294 -10.12 20.15 2.94
N VAL A 295 -10.20 19.65 1.70
CA VAL A 295 -9.04 19.51 0.81
C VAL A 295 -8.98 20.62 -0.22
N ARG A 296 -8.14 21.62 0.05
CA ARG A 296 -7.84 22.68 -0.92
C ARG A 296 -7.29 22.09 -2.21
N GLY A 297 -7.86 22.49 -3.35
CA GLY A 297 -7.44 22.04 -4.67
C GLY A 297 -8.28 20.93 -5.28
N VAL A 298 -9.33 20.48 -4.58
CA VAL A 298 -10.36 19.56 -5.09
C VAL A 298 -11.71 20.28 -5.08
N ASN A 299 -12.51 20.10 -6.14
CA ASN A 299 -13.88 20.65 -6.17
C ASN A 299 -14.91 19.69 -6.73
N ARG A 300 -14.50 18.46 -7.03
CA ARG A 300 -15.38 17.43 -7.58
C ARG A 300 -14.88 16.06 -7.19
N VAL A 301 -15.80 15.25 -6.70
CA VAL A 301 -15.57 13.86 -6.32
C VAL A 301 -16.45 13.00 -7.23
N VAL A 302 -15.89 11.90 -7.74
CA VAL A 302 -16.62 10.89 -8.51
C VAL A 302 -16.41 9.52 -7.86
N TYR A 303 -17.32 8.59 -8.13
CA TYR A 303 -17.24 7.21 -7.63
C TYR A 303 -17.19 6.23 -8.80
N ASP A 304 -16.23 5.32 -8.78
CA ASP A 304 -16.03 4.36 -9.86
C ASP A 304 -16.88 3.12 -9.71
N ILE A 305 -17.83 2.99 -10.63
CA ILE A 305 -18.82 1.91 -10.72
C ILE A 305 -18.48 0.87 -11.80
N THR A 306 -17.22 0.78 -12.22
CA THR A 306 -16.78 -0.15 -13.28
C THR A 306 -16.26 -1.45 -12.67
N GLN A 307 -16.68 -2.61 -13.17
CA GLN A 307 -16.18 -3.91 -12.69
C GLN A 307 -14.79 -4.23 -13.25
N LYS A 308 -14.08 -5.15 -12.59
CA LYS A 308 -12.91 -5.83 -13.16
C LYS A 308 -13.31 -7.26 -13.54
N PRO A 309 -13.33 -7.63 -14.84
CA PRO A 309 -13.18 -6.79 -16.05
C PRO A 309 -14.42 -5.89 -16.33
N PRO A 310 -14.36 -4.86 -17.20
CA PRO A 310 -13.26 -4.53 -18.12
C PRO A 310 -12.15 -3.64 -17.55
N ALA A 311 -12.38 -3.00 -16.39
CA ALA A 311 -11.39 -2.12 -15.77
C ALA A 311 -10.38 -2.89 -14.90
N THR A 312 -9.41 -2.16 -14.36
CA THR A 312 -8.54 -2.61 -13.25
C THR A 312 -9.03 -2.06 -11.91
N ILE A 313 -8.39 -2.46 -10.81
CA ILE A 313 -8.68 -1.88 -9.49
C ILE A 313 -7.96 -0.54 -9.34
N GLU A 314 -6.67 -0.49 -9.67
CA GLU A 314 -5.86 0.73 -9.64
C GLU A 314 -6.12 1.58 -10.89
N TYR A 315 -5.81 2.87 -10.73
CA TYR A 315 -5.74 3.88 -11.78
C TYR A 315 -4.28 4.14 -12.07
N GLU A 316 -3.91 4.47 -13.31
CA GLU A 316 -2.51 4.67 -13.72
C GLU A 316 -2.32 5.83 -14.70
#